data_AF-A0AAD1QZH9-F1
#
_entry.id   AF-A0AAD1QZH9-F1
#
_cell.length_a   1.000
_cell.length_b   1.000
_cell.length_c   1.000
_cell.angle_alpha   90.00
_cell.angle_beta   90.00
_cell.angle_gamma   90.00
#
_symmetry.space_group_name_H-M   'P 1'
#
loop_
_entity.id
_entity.type
_entity.pdbx_description
1 polymer ?
#
loop_
_entity_poly.entity_id
_entity_poly.type
_entity_poly.pdbx_seq_one_letter_code
_entity_poly.pdbx_strand_id
1 'polypeptide(L)'
;MDVDKYLGMAERVLRDVETYRVLKYDPTDEFLFKYKEILEDGRSGGLLSGDEYEFILNRHPKIATFYCLPKVHKNLDEPSGSPIVSGVNNLTQNGSLYIDKVLRPLVETLPSYIRDTKQALNRPSNLKFSPTAQLCNLDVESLYSSIPHDRGIEHVGFSPTPS
;
A
#
# COMPACT_ATOMS: atom_id res chain seq x y z
N MET A 1 -21.01 1.40 17.19
CA MET A 1 -21.36 2.43 16.20
C MET A 1 -22.54 1.91 15.41
N ASP A 2 -23.55 2.75 15.23
CA ASP A 2 -24.77 2.42 14.48
C ASP A 2 -24.47 2.18 12.99
N VAL A 3 -25.27 1.33 12.31
CA VAL A 3 -25.03 0.95 10.90
C VAL A 3 -25.15 2.15 9.98
N ASP A 4 -26.12 3.03 10.18
CA ASP A 4 -26.32 4.20 9.33
C ASP A 4 -25.18 5.20 9.52
N LYS A 5 -24.69 5.35 10.77
CA LYS A 5 -23.48 6.13 11.05
C LYS A 5 -22.24 5.56 10.35
N TYR A 6 -22.09 4.23 10.34
CA TYR A 6 -21.00 3.57 9.62
C TYR A 6 -21.07 3.84 8.11
N LEU A 7 -22.25 3.65 7.51
CA LEU A 7 -22.46 3.85 6.08
C LEU A 7 -22.23 5.31 5.68
N GLY A 8 -22.76 6.27 6.46
CA GLY A 8 -22.51 7.69 6.24
C GLY A 8 -21.02 8.05 6.32
N MET A 9 -20.28 7.46 7.26
CA MET A 9 -18.82 7.62 7.34
C MET A 9 -18.12 7.06 6.09
N ALA A 10 -18.48 5.86 5.65
CA ALA A 10 -17.90 5.21 4.48
C ALA A 10 -18.18 6.00 3.19
N GLU A 11 -19.42 6.48 3.01
CA GLU A 11 -19.78 7.32 1.87
C GLU A 11 -19.00 8.62 1.81
N ARG A 12 -18.79 9.29 2.95
CA ARG A 12 -17.99 10.53 2.99
C ARG A 12 -16.57 10.30 2.49
N VAL A 13 -15.97 9.16 2.84
CA VAL A 13 -14.63 8.80 2.35
C VAL A 13 -14.67 8.56 0.84
N LEU A 14 -15.66 7.81 0.35
CA LEU A 14 -15.78 7.49 -1.09
C LEU A 14 -16.23 8.67 -1.97
N ARG A 15 -16.73 9.77 -1.37
CA ARG A 15 -17.08 11.01 -2.08
C ARG A 15 -15.87 11.88 -2.42
N ASP A 16 -14.69 11.56 -1.91
CA ASP A 16 -13.45 12.22 -2.32
C ASP A 16 -13.12 11.85 -3.77
N VAL A 17 -13.46 12.74 -4.69
CA VAL A 17 -13.27 12.55 -6.14
C VAL A 17 -11.84 12.80 -6.60
N GLU A 18 -11.00 13.42 -5.78
CA GLU A 18 -9.57 13.56 -6.07
C GLU A 18 -8.87 12.20 -5.88
N THR A 19 -9.34 11.39 -4.92
CA THR A 19 -8.77 10.07 -4.60
C THR A 19 -9.50 8.92 -5.29
N TYR A 20 -10.84 8.95 -5.36
CA TYR A 20 -11.66 7.83 -5.82
C TYR A 20 -12.46 8.14 -7.07
N ARG A 21 -12.67 7.11 -7.90
CA ARG A 21 -13.48 7.19 -9.11
C ARG A 21 -14.47 6.04 -9.18
N VAL A 22 -15.73 6.37 -9.46
CA VAL A 22 -16.78 5.37 -9.71
C VAL A 22 -16.51 4.63 -11.02
N LEU A 23 -16.57 3.31 -10.98
CA LEU A 23 -16.45 2.44 -12.15
C LEU A 23 -17.84 2.07 -12.68
N LYS A 24 -17.97 1.99 -14.01
CA LYS A 24 -19.23 1.66 -14.69
C LYS A 24 -19.53 0.16 -14.73
N TYR A 25 -18.50 -0.67 -14.60
CA TYR A 25 -18.55 -2.13 -14.64
C TYR A 25 -17.41 -2.70 -13.80
N ASP A 26 -17.45 -4.00 -13.53
CA ASP A 26 -16.38 -4.73 -12.86
C ASP A 26 -15.23 -5.04 -13.85
N PRO A 27 -14.03 -4.43 -13.70
CA PRO A 27 -12.92 -4.62 -14.62
C PRO A 27 -12.05 -5.84 -14.28
N THR A 28 -12.47 -6.71 -13.36
CA THR A 28 -11.62 -7.79 -12.82
C THR A 28 -11.03 -8.68 -13.91
N ASP A 29 -11.83 -9.13 -14.88
CA ASP A 29 -11.35 -9.98 -15.97
C ASP A 29 -10.41 -9.23 -16.93
N GLU A 30 -10.68 -7.95 -17.19
CA GLU A 30 -9.82 -7.10 -18.01
C GLU A 30 -8.44 -6.91 -17.37
N PHE A 31 -8.41 -6.66 -16.06
CA PHE A 31 -7.17 -6.54 -15.32
C PHE A 31 -6.45 -7.88 -15.17
N LEU A 32 -7.17 -9.00 -15.02
CA LEU A 32 -6.57 -10.33 -15.02
C LEU A 32 -5.87 -10.62 -16.35
N PHE A 33 -6.49 -10.27 -17.47
CA PHE A 33 -5.89 -10.42 -18.80
C PHE A 33 -4.58 -9.63 -18.92
N LYS A 34 -4.61 -8.33 -18.62
CA LYS A 34 -3.43 -7.46 -18.64
C LYS A 34 -2.33 -7.93 -17.69
N TYR A 35 -2.72 -8.37 -16.50
CA TYR A 35 -1.79 -8.88 -15.51
C TYR A 35 -1.11 -10.15 -16.00
N LYS A 36 -1.84 -11.05 -16.66
CA LYS A 36 -1.27 -12.25 -17.27
C LYS A 36 -0.27 -11.90 -18.36
N GLU A 37 -0.55 -10.92 -19.23
CA GLU A 37 0.40 -10.47 -20.25
C GLU A 37 1.73 -10.02 -19.63
N ILE A 38 1.69 -9.20 -18.57
CA ILE A 38 2.88 -8.76 -17.85
C ILE A 38 3.68 -9.94 -17.28
N LEU A 39 3.01 -10.94 -16.70
CA LEU A 39 3.67 -12.11 -16.15
C LEU A 39 4.27 -13.02 -17.23
N GLU A 40 3.60 -13.15 -18.37
CA GLU A 40 4.12 -13.90 -19.53
C GLU A 40 5.35 -13.21 -20.13
N ASP A 41 5.34 -11.89 -20.24
CA ASP A 41 6.49 -11.10 -20.67
C ASP A 41 7.66 -11.28 -19.70
N GLY A 42 7.40 -11.21 -18.39
CA GLY A 42 8.41 -11.47 -17.36
C GLY A 42 8.98 -12.89 -17.43
N ARG A 43 8.13 -13.89 -17.67
CA ARG A 43 8.56 -15.29 -17.80
C ARG A 43 9.36 -15.53 -19.07
N SER A 44 8.91 -15.04 -20.21
CA SER A 44 9.59 -15.20 -21.50
C SER A 44 10.92 -14.44 -21.56
N GLY A 45 11.01 -13.29 -20.86
CA GLY A 45 12.24 -12.54 -20.66
C GLY A 45 13.19 -13.14 -19.60
N GLY A 46 12.83 -14.25 -18.96
CA GLY A 46 13.65 -14.91 -17.94
C GLY A 46 13.72 -14.19 -16.59
N LEU A 47 12.86 -13.18 -16.37
CA LEU A 47 12.73 -12.48 -15.09
C LEU A 47 11.95 -13.30 -14.06
N LEU A 48 11.03 -14.16 -14.53
CA LEU A 48 10.24 -15.05 -13.69
C LEU A 48 10.50 -16.50 -14.09
N SER A 49 10.74 -17.35 -13.11
CA SER A 49 10.65 -18.80 -13.27
C SER A 49 9.20 -19.26 -13.44
N GLY A 50 9.01 -20.51 -13.89
CA GLY A 50 7.66 -21.11 -13.98
C GLY A 50 6.94 -21.18 -12.64
N ASP A 51 7.68 -21.48 -11.56
CA ASP A 51 7.12 -21.56 -10.21
C ASP A 51 6.73 -20.18 -9.67
N GLU A 52 7.52 -19.15 -9.94
CA GLU A 52 7.17 -17.77 -9.57
C GLU A 52 5.95 -17.28 -10.34
N TYR A 53 5.88 -17.58 -11.65
CA TYR A 53 4.70 -17.26 -12.45
C TYR A 53 3.43 -17.90 -11.88
N GLU A 54 3.45 -19.21 -11.59
CA GLU A 54 2.28 -19.91 -11.04
C GLU A 54 1.94 -19.45 -9.62
N PHE A 55 2.94 -19.08 -8.81
CA PHE A 55 2.71 -18.47 -7.50
C PHE A 55 2.00 -17.11 -7.63
N ILE A 56 2.50 -16.24 -8.51
CA ILE A 56 2.00 -14.87 -8.65
C ILE A 56 0.61 -14.84 -9.30
N LEU A 57 0.33 -15.72 -10.25
CA LEU A 57 -0.90 -15.71 -11.04
C LEU A 57 -2.10 -16.25 -10.25
N ASN A 58 -3.00 -15.34 -9.86
CA ASN A 58 -4.32 -15.71 -9.38
C ASN A 58 -5.31 -15.85 -10.54
N ARG A 59 -5.70 -17.07 -10.89
CA ARG A 59 -6.62 -17.36 -12.01
C ARG A 59 -8.08 -17.06 -11.71
N HIS A 60 -8.44 -16.95 -10.43
CA HIS A 60 -9.81 -16.73 -9.98
C HIS A 60 -9.84 -15.62 -8.91
N PRO A 61 -9.43 -14.39 -9.28
CA PRO A 61 -9.34 -13.30 -8.34
C PRO A 61 -10.71 -12.86 -7.85
N LYS A 62 -10.78 -12.47 -6.57
CA LYS A 62 -11.95 -11.83 -5.99
C LYS A 62 -11.82 -10.31 -6.05
N ILE A 63 -12.96 -9.64 -6.24
CA ILE A 63 -13.06 -8.18 -6.08
C ILE A 63 -12.65 -7.84 -4.64
N ALA A 64 -11.76 -6.87 -4.50
CA ALA A 64 -11.30 -6.41 -3.20
C ALA A 64 -12.45 -5.79 -2.40
N THR A 65 -12.57 -6.15 -1.12
CA THR A 65 -13.64 -5.63 -0.25
C THR A 65 -13.21 -4.34 0.42
N PHE A 66 -13.98 -3.28 0.23
CA PHE A 66 -13.79 -2.02 0.94
C PHE A 66 -14.50 -2.02 2.29
N TYR A 67 -13.84 -1.49 3.32
CA TYR A 67 -14.45 -1.20 4.62
C TYR A 67 -13.68 -0.07 5.32
N CYS A 68 -14.27 0.53 6.35
CA CYS A 68 -13.65 1.60 7.11
C CYS A 68 -13.41 1.19 8.56
N LEU A 69 -12.25 1.55 9.13
CA LEU A 69 -12.03 1.47 10.57
C LEU A 69 -12.30 2.83 11.24
N PRO A 70 -13.26 2.92 12.18
CA PRO A 70 -13.60 4.19 12.83
C PRO A 70 -12.47 4.68 13.74
N LYS A 71 -12.04 5.92 13.58
CA LYS A 71 -11.11 6.62 14.48
C LYS A 71 -11.89 7.34 15.59
N VAL A 72 -12.41 6.58 16.54
CA VAL A 72 -13.24 7.09 17.66
C VAL A 72 -12.49 8.03 18.61
N HIS A 73 -11.16 8.02 18.60
CA HIS A 73 -10.33 8.92 19.42
C HIS A 73 -10.30 10.37 18.89
N LYS A 74 -10.79 10.63 17.67
CA LYS A 74 -10.87 11.99 17.10
C LYS A 74 -12.20 12.67 17.44
N ASN A 75 -13.30 11.95 17.25
CA ASN A 75 -14.65 12.41 17.57
C ASN A 75 -15.52 11.16 17.83
N LEU A 76 -16.22 11.13 18.97
CA LEU A 76 -17.07 10.03 19.39
C LEU A 76 -18.44 10.04 18.70
N ASP A 77 -18.97 11.23 18.40
CA ASP A 77 -20.29 11.40 17.81
C ASP A 77 -20.27 11.19 16.29
N GLU A 78 -19.16 11.60 15.66
CA GLU A 78 -18.93 11.54 14.21
C GLU A 78 -17.48 11.12 13.90
N PRO A 79 -17.14 9.82 14.05
CA PRO A 79 -15.78 9.35 13.82
C PRO A 79 -15.40 9.45 12.34
N SER A 80 -14.16 9.88 12.08
CA SER A 80 -13.54 9.74 10.75
C SER A 80 -13.19 8.27 10.48
N GLY A 81 -13.32 7.81 9.23
CA GLY A 81 -12.97 6.44 8.84
C GLY A 81 -11.56 6.36 8.25
N SER A 82 -10.79 5.35 8.66
CA SER A 82 -9.63 4.90 7.89
C SER A 82 -10.12 3.96 6.79
N PRO A 83 -10.04 4.32 5.49
CA PRO A 83 -10.40 3.40 4.42
C PRO A 83 -9.43 2.21 4.37
N ILE A 84 -9.98 1.02 4.20
CA ILE A 84 -9.23 -0.21 3.96
C ILE A 84 -9.82 -0.95 2.77
N VAL A 85 -8.93 -1.41 1.89
CA VAL A 85 -9.26 -2.31 0.80
C VAL A 85 -8.62 -3.66 1.11
N SER A 86 -9.44 -4.67 1.38
CA SER A 86 -8.98 -6.03 1.65
C SER A 86 -8.40 -6.66 0.41
N GLY A 87 -7.10 -7.00 0.46
CA GLY A 87 -6.41 -7.72 -0.62
C GLY A 87 -6.55 -9.24 -0.58
N VAL A 88 -7.45 -9.79 0.24
CA VAL A 88 -7.56 -11.25 0.40
C VAL A 88 -8.09 -11.90 -0.88
N ASN A 89 -7.28 -12.79 -1.45
CA ASN A 89 -7.53 -13.52 -2.67
C ASN A 89 -7.86 -12.62 -3.87
N ASN A 90 -7.35 -11.39 -3.87
CA ASN A 90 -7.52 -10.47 -4.99
C ASN A 90 -6.50 -10.76 -6.10
N LEU A 91 -6.59 -10.00 -7.20
CA LEU A 91 -5.71 -10.16 -8.36
C LEU A 91 -4.22 -10.00 -8.02
N THR A 92 -3.88 -9.03 -7.18
CA THR A 92 -2.49 -8.60 -6.95
C THR A 92 -1.89 -9.15 -5.66
N GLN A 93 -2.59 -9.99 -4.90
CA GLN A 93 -2.16 -10.44 -3.57
C GLN A 93 -0.79 -11.13 -3.63
N ASN A 94 -0.68 -12.18 -4.44
CA ASN A 94 0.54 -12.96 -4.54
C ASN A 94 1.67 -12.16 -5.22
N GLY A 95 1.33 -11.29 -6.17
CA GLY A 95 2.28 -10.34 -6.75
C GLY A 95 2.84 -9.38 -5.71
N SER A 96 2.00 -8.85 -4.82
CA SER A 96 2.42 -7.96 -3.73
C SER A 96 3.33 -8.69 -2.74
N LEU A 97 3.00 -9.95 -2.41
CA LEU A 97 3.84 -10.81 -1.56
C LEU A 97 5.19 -11.12 -2.22
N TYR A 98 5.18 -11.38 -3.52
CA TYR A 98 6.40 -11.62 -4.29
C TYR A 98 7.30 -10.38 -4.31
N ILE A 99 6.74 -9.22 -4.65
CA ILE A 99 7.46 -7.94 -4.66
C ILE A 99 8.01 -7.62 -3.27
N ASP A 100 7.21 -7.79 -2.21
CA ASP A 100 7.69 -7.58 -0.83
C ASP A 100 8.86 -8.51 -0.50
N LYS A 101 8.79 -9.79 -0.86
CA LYS A 101 9.88 -10.75 -0.67
C LYS A 101 11.16 -10.35 -1.41
N VAL A 102 11.03 -9.86 -2.65
CA VAL A 102 12.16 -9.43 -3.48
C VAL A 102 12.78 -8.14 -2.96
N LEU A 103 11.95 -7.16 -2.55
CA LEU A 103 12.42 -5.86 -2.08
C LEU A 103 12.92 -5.87 -0.64
N ARG A 104 12.43 -6.78 0.21
CA ARG A 104 12.77 -6.81 1.63
C ARG A 104 14.28 -6.77 1.92
N PRO A 105 15.13 -7.61 1.30
CA PRO A 105 16.58 -7.54 1.54
C PRO A 105 17.17 -6.15 1.22
N LEU A 106 16.66 -5.45 0.21
CA LEU A 106 17.11 -4.10 -0.14
C LEU A 106 16.64 -3.07 0.89
N VAL A 107 15.37 -3.14 1.30
CA VAL A 107 14.80 -2.24 2.31
C VAL A 107 15.56 -2.35 3.63
N GLU A 108 15.99 -3.55 4.02
CA GLU A 108 16.74 -3.78 5.25
C GLU A 108 18.16 -3.16 5.24
N THR A 109 18.70 -2.83 4.06
CA THR A 109 20.00 -2.12 3.94
C THR A 109 19.89 -0.61 4.13
N LEU A 110 18.68 -0.05 4.11
CA LEU A 110 18.49 1.39 4.15
C LEU A 110 18.87 1.97 5.52
N PRO A 111 19.57 3.12 5.60
CA PRO A 111 19.91 3.76 6.88
C PRO A 111 18.68 4.15 7.72
N SER A 112 17.54 4.35 7.05
CA SER A 112 16.24 4.68 7.65
C SER A 112 15.44 3.45 8.08
N TYR A 113 15.89 2.22 7.78
CA TYR A 113 15.17 1.02 8.15
C TYR A 113 14.99 0.91 9.67
N ILE A 114 13.75 0.62 10.06
CA ILE A 114 13.35 0.34 11.44
C ILE A 114 12.53 -0.96 11.38
N ARG A 115 13.07 -2.00 12.00
CA ARG A 115 12.48 -3.35 12.03
C ARG A 115 11.23 -3.41 12.89
N ASP A 116 11.26 -2.80 14.08
CA ASP A 116 10.20 -2.90 15.06
C ASP A 116 10.17 -1.71 16.05
N THR A 117 9.08 -1.62 16.81
CA THR A 117 8.87 -0.57 17.82
C THR A 117 9.99 -0.54 18.87
N LYS A 118 10.59 -1.68 19.22
CA LYS A 118 11.67 -1.72 20.23
C LYS A 118 12.94 -1.08 19.67
N GLN A 119 13.29 -1.37 18.42
CA GLN A 119 14.41 -0.71 17.76
C GLN A 119 14.19 0.80 17.65
N ALA A 120 12.96 1.22 17.31
CA ALA A 120 12.60 2.64 17.25
C ALA A 120 12.80 3.33 18.61
N LEU A 121 12.33 2.73 19.71
CA LEU A 121 12.45 3.28 21.07
C LEU A 121 13.90 3.33 21.56
N ASN A 122 14.75 2.39 21.13
CA ASN A 122 16.15 2.34 21.55
C ASN A 122 17.06 3.29 20.77
N ARG A 123 16.63 3.77 19.59
CA ARG A 123 17.45 4.63 18.71
C ARG A 123 17.77 6.00 19.34
N PRO A 124 16.81 6.73 19.96
CA PRO A 124 17.10 7.99 20.64
C PRO A 124 18.05 7.87 21.83
N SER A 125 18.05 6.74 22.53
CA SER A 125 18.92 6.50 23.70
C SER A 125 20.41 6.55 23.35
N ASN A 126 20.75 6.35 22.08
CA ASN A 126 22.13 6.42 21.57
C ASN A 126 22.51 7.81 21.03
N LEU A 127 21.57 8.77 21.00
CA LEU A 127 21.82 10.12 20.53
C LEU A 127 22.22 11.02 21.69
N LYS A 128 23.20 11.90 21.46
CA LYS A 128 23.56 12.96 22.41
C LYS A 128 22.85 14.25 22.01
N PHE A 129 22.08 14.82 22.93
CA PHE A 129 21.35 16.05 22.70
C PHE A 129 22.05 17.24 23.37
N SER A 130 22.00 18.40 22.73
CA SER A 130 22.38 19.66 23.39
C SER A 130 21.44 19.95 24.56
N PRO A 131 21.88 20.58 25.66
CA PRO A 131 20.99 21.09 26.71
C PRO A 131 19.92 22.07 26.20
N THR A 132 20.13 22.66 25.02
CA THR A 132 19.20 23.58 24.35
C THR A 132 18.33 22.90 23.29
N ALA A 133 18.44 21.58 23.11
CA ALA A 133 17.66 20.86 22.11
C ALA A 133 16.16 20.89 22.44
N GLN A 134 15.34 21.03 21.42
CA GLN A 134 13.89 20.97 21.53
C GLN A 134 13.37 19.72 20.81
N LEU A 135 12.36 19.08 21.39
CA LEU A 135 11.69 17.96 20.78
C LEU A 135 10.53 18.47 19.92
N CYS A 136 10.54 18.11 18.64
CA CYS A 136 9.45 18.38 17.70
C CYS A 136 8.81 17.05 17.30
N ASN A 137 7.47 17.02 17.27
CA ASN A 137 6.71 15.90 16.72
C ASN A 137 6.12 16.30 15.36
N LEU A 138 6.23 15.41 14.38
CA LEU A 138 5.73 15.60 13.02
C LEU A 138 4.90 14.36 12.67
N ASP A 139 3.69 14.58 12.18
CA ASP A 139 2.82 13.52 11.67
C ASP A 139 2.51 13.81 10.19
N VAL A 140 2.46 12.74 9.39
CA VAL A 140 2.14 12.84 7.96
C VAL A 140 0.67 12.49 7.79
N GLU A 141 -0.11 13.44 7.29
CA GLU A 141 -1.51 13.19 6.95
C GLU A 141 -1.59 12.35 5.67
N SER A 142 -2.44 11.32 5.69
CA SER A 142 -2.80 10.54 4.49
C SER A 142 -1.57 9.99 3.74
N LEU A 143 -0.63 9.38 4.48
CA LEU A 143 0.64 8.86 3.93
C LEU A 143 0.45 8.04 2.65
N TYR A 144 -0.43 7.04 2.66
CA TYR A 144 -0.59 6.12 1.52
C TYR A 144 -1.06 6.81 0.23
N SER A 145 -1.98 7.77 0.31
CA SER A 145 -2.46 8.51 -0.87
C SER A 145 -1.50 9.62 -1.30
N SER A 146 -0.51 9.95 -0.48
CA SER A 146 0.47 11.00 -0.74
C SER A 146 1.81 10.47 -1.28
N ILE A 147 1.97 9.16 -1.46
CA ILE A 147 3.20 8.57 -1.99
C ILE A 147 3.24 8.76 -3.51
N PRO A 148 4.20 9.54 -4.06
CA PRO A 148 4.32 9.70 -5.50
C PRO A 148 4.82 8.41 -6.15
N HIS A 149 3.98 7.77 -6.96
CA HIS A 149 4.28 6.49 -7.61
C HIS A 149 5.53 6.55 -8.49
N ASP A 150 5.71 7.63 -9.26
CA ASP A 150 6.85 7.81 -10.18
C ASP A 150 8.19 7.77 -9.43
N ARG A 151 8.24 8.38 -8.24
CA ARG A 151 9.45 8.35 -7.40
C ARG A 151 9.72 6.95 -6.89
N GLY A 152 8.69 6.20 -6.52
CA GLY A 152 8.84 4.79 -6.15
C GLY A 152 9.47 3.97 -7.27
N ILE A 153 8.95 4.13 -8.49
CA ILE A 153 9.44 3.41 -9.69
C ILE A 153 10.90 3.78 -10.01
N GLU A 154 11.25 5.07 -9.96
CA GLU A 154 12.61 5.58 -10.18
C GLU A 154 13.62 4.95 -9.21
N HIS A 155 13.29 4.89 -7.91
CA HIS A 155 14.21 4.42 -6.88
C HIS A 155 14.41 2.90 -6.88
N VAL A 156 13.48 2.15 -7.45
CA VAL A 156 13.62 0.68 -7.63
C VAL A 156 14.48 0.36 -8.87
N GLY A 157 14.92 1.38 -9.62
CA GLY A 157 15.84 1.22 -10.76
C GLY A 157 15.15 1.12 -12.12
N PHE A 158 13.86 1.46 -12.22
CA PHE A 158 13.20 1.61 -13.51
C PHE A 158 13.35 3.06 -13.97
N SER A 159 14.34 3.30 -14.84
CA SER A 159 14.43 4.54 -15.60
C SER A 159 13.56 4.37 -16.85
N PRO A 160 12.42 5.06 -16.99
CA PRO A 160 11.76 5.14 -18.29
C PRO A 160 12.75 5.82 -19.22
N THR A 161 13.38 5.08 -20.12
CA THR A 161 14.19 5.68 -21.18
C THR A 161 13.31 6.71 -21.89
N PRO A 162 13.73 7.99 -21.95
CA PRO A 162 13.05 8.96 -22.80
C PRO A 162 13.19 8.46 -24.24
N SER A 163 12.07 8.42 -24.96
CA SER A 163 12.06 8.27 -26.42
C SER A 163 12.50 9.56 -27.08
#